data_AF-A0A951RVP9-F1
#
_entry.id   AF-A0A951RVP9-F1
#
_cell.length_a   1.000
_cell.length_b   1.000
_cell.length_c   1.000
_cell.angle_alpha   90.00
_cell.angle_beta   90.00
_cell.angle_gamma   90.00
#
_symmetry.space_group_name_H-M   'P 1'
#
loop_
_entity.id
_entity.type
_entity.pdbx_description
1 polymer ?
#
loop_
_entity_poly.entity_id
_entity_poly.type
_entity_poly.pdbx_seq_one_letter_code
_entity_poly.pdbx_strand_id
1 'polypeptide(L)'
;MNDNSTIMRAAIVDDEKDLCYLLKNILKKESVDAIEINSLEEAKSELEGIHPRVIFLDNHLPDGTGIEFIPHIKKKLPDAKVIMMTAFNAAGEENLAMANGADFFLMKPLSRKIIQDTLSKIGLRVNH
;
A
#
# COMPACT_ATOMS: atom_id res chain seq x y z
N MET A 1 3.91 -25.70 -20.00
CA MET A 1 3.46 -24.31 -20.22
C MET A 1 3.75 -23.60 -18.91
N ASN A 2 4.93 -23.00 -18.79
CA ASN A 2 5.29 -22.27 -17.58
C ASN A 2 4.89 -20.83 -17.82
N ASP A 3 3.67 -20.48 -17.42
CA ASP A 3 3.27 -19.09 -17.29
C ASP A 3 4.06 -18.53 -16.11
N ASN A 4 5.32 -18.16 -16.37
CA ASN A 4 6.09 -17.27 -15.50
C ASN A 4 5.54 -15.85 -15.63
N SER A 5 4.24 -15.70 -15.39
CA SER A 5 3.61 -14.42 -15.12
C SER A 5 4.09 -14.05 -13.72
N THR A 6 5.06 -13.14 -13.63
CA THR A 6 5.49 -12.58 -12.34
C THR A 6 4.26 -12.01 -11.64
N ILE A 7 3.71 -12.76 -10.68
CA ILE A 7 2.57 -12.30 -9.88
C ILE A 7 3.02 -11.05 -9.16
N MET A 8 2.31 -9.97 -9.41
CA MET A 8 2.59 -8.69 -8.77
C MET A 8 2.23 -8.77 -7.30
N ARG A 9 3.16 -8.36 -6.44
CA ARG A 9 2.95 -8.36 -4.99
C ARG A 9 2.64 -6.97 -4.47
N ALA A 10 1.66 -6.89 -3.59
CA ALA A 10 1.35 -5.72 -2.79
C ALA A 10 1.46 -6.06 -1.29
N ALA A 11 1.76 -5.06 -0.48
CA ALA A 11 1.65 -5.13 0.96
C ALA A 11 0.58 -4.14 1.43
N ILE A 12 -0.25 -4.56 2.39
CA ILE A 12 -1.24 -3.73 3.06
C ILE A 12 -0.81 -3.64 4.51
N VAL A 13 -0.44 -2.45 4.96
CA VAL A 13 0.01 -2.16 6.32
C VAL A 13 -1.09 -1.35 6.99
N ASP A 14 -1.99 -2.04 7.67
CA ASP A 14 -3.19 -1.47 8.30
C ASP A 14 -3.68 -2.44 9.39
N ASP A 15 -4.03 -1.93 10.58
CA ASP A 15 -4.54 -2.74 11.68
C ASP A 15 -6.04 -3.05 11.55
N GLU A 16 -6.75 -2.36 10.66
CA GLU A 16 -8.15 -2.60 10.35
C GLU A 16 -8.32 -3.84 9.45
N LYS A 17 -8.46 -5.01 10.08
CA LYS A 17 -8.61 -6.32 9.39
C LYS A 17 -9.71 -6.35 8.32
N ASP A 18 -10.85 -5.69 8.57
CA ASP A 18 -11.95 -5.64 7.60
C ASP A 18 -11.57 -4.88 6.33
N LEU A 19 -10.79 -3.79 6.48
CA LEU A 19 -10.27 -3.03 5.37
C LEU A 19 -9.18 -3.79 4.62
N CYS A 20 -8.24 -4.41 5.34
CA CYS A 20 -7.23 -5.32 4.80
C CYS A 20 -7.86 -6.42 3.93
N TYR A 21 -8.90 -7.09 4.45
CA TYR A 21 -9.63 -8.13 3.74
C TYR A 21 -10.33 -7.59 2.48
N LEU A 22 -10.96 -6.43 2.56
CA LEU A 22 -11.60 -5.77 1.41
C LEU A 22 -10.57 -5.43 0.32
N LEU A 23 -9.46 -4.79 0.69
CA LEU A 23 -8.40 -4.39 -0.23
C LEU A 23 -7.79 -5.60 -0.91
N LYS A 24 -7.44 -6.65 -0.15
CA LYS A 24 -6.89 -7.89 -0.69
C LYS A 24 -7.83 -8.54 -1.70
N ASN A 25 -9.13 -8.58 -1.44
CA ASN A 25 -10.11 -9.11 -2.38
C ASN A 25 -10.21 -8.29 -3.66
N ILE A 26 -10.05 -6.97 -3.58
CA ILE A 26 -10.03 -6.10 -4.75
C ILE A 26 -8.74 -6.33 -5.55
N LEU A 27 -7.58 -6.32 -4.90
CA LEU A 27 -6.27 -6.55 -5.51
C LEU A 27 -6.19 -7.93 -6.20
N LYS A 28 -6.73 -8.97 -5.55
CA LYS A 28 -6.79 -10.32 -6.12
C LYS A 28 -7.60 -10.39 -7.42
N LYS A 29 -8.67 -9.60 -7.55
CA LYS A 29 -9.45 -9.49 -8.79
C LYS A 29 -8.67 -8.80 -9.91
N GLU A 30 -7.67 -8.01 -9.57
CA GLU A 30 -6.74 -7.36 -10.50
C GLU A 30 -5.43 -8.17 -10.67
N SER A 31 -5.43 -9.46 -10.29
CA SER A 31 -4.26 -10.35 -10.37
C SER A 31 -3.03 -9.87 -9.58
N VAL A 32 -3.25 -9.08 -8.52
CA VAL A 32 -2.23 -8.66 -7.56
C VAL A 32 -2.37 -9.50 -6.29
N ASP A 33 -1.30 -10.18 -5.90
CA ASP A 33 -1.24 -10.91 -4.64
C ASP A 33 -0.87 -9.95 -3.50
N ALA A 34 -1.67 -9.92 -2.44
CA ALA A 34 -1.53 -8.94 -1.37
C ALA A 34 -1.33 -9.61 -0.01
N ILE A 35 -0.34 -9.13 0.72
CA ILE A 35 -0.02 -9.57 2.08
C ILE A 35 -0.48 -8.50 3.06
N GLU A 36 -1.13 -8.95 4.13
CA GLU A 36 -1.65 -8.11 5.21
C GLU A 36 -0.62 -8.07 6.33
N ILE A 37 -0.29 -6.87 6.81
CA ILE A 37 0.66 -6.58 7.87
C ILE A 37 -0.06 -5.63 8.82
N ASN A 38 -0.05 -5.92 10.12
CA ASN A 38 -0.92 -5.20 11.07
C ASN A 38 -0.14 -4.23 11.98
N SER A 39 1.17 -4.07 11.77
CA SER A 39 2.02 -3.15 12.52
C SER A 39 3.21 -2.66 11.70
N LEU A 40 3.78 -1.50 12.06
CA LEU A 40 5.00 -0.98 11.45
C LEU A 40 6.22 -1.85 11.76
N GLU A 41 6.28 -2.48 12.93
CA GLU A 41 7.36 -3.41 13.29
C GLU A 41 7.38 -4.65 12.40
N GLU A 42 6.22 -5.25 12.16
CA GLU A 42 6.06 -6.38 11.26
C GLU A 42 6.37 -5.95 9.82
N ALA A 43 5.95 -4.74 9.43
CA ALA A 43 6.28 -4.16 8.12
C ALA A 43 7.79 -4.01 7.90
N LYS A 44 8.56 -3.58 8.91
CA LYS A 44 10.03 -3.49 8.82
C LYS A 44 10.68 -4.84 8.51
N SER A 45 10.14 -5.92 9.07
CA SER A 45 10.72 -7.25 8.96
C SER A 45 10.29 -7.97 7.68
N GLU A 46 9.02 -7.81 7.29
CA GLU A 46 8.41 -8.55 6.18
C GLU A 46 8.62 -7.90 4.81
N LEU A 47 8.60 -6.56 4.72
CA LEU A 47 8.65 -5.86 3.43
C LEU A 47 9.92 -6.17 2.63
N GLU A 48 11.06 -6.33 3.31
CA GLU A 48 12.33 -6.68 2.66
C GLU A 48 12.30 -8.08 2.05
N GLY A 49 11.62 -9.05 2.65
CA GLY A 49 11.50 -10.41 2.11
C GLY A 49 10.45 -10.54 1.00
N ILE A 50 9.38 -9.75 1.09
CA ILE A 50 8.26 -9.79 0.14
C ILE A 50 8.62 -9.11 -1.19
N HIS A 51 9.40 -8.02 -1.13
CA HIS A 51 9.67 -7.10 -2.24
C HIS A 51 8.39 -6.67 -3.00
N PRO A 52 7.40 -6.07 -2.31
CA PRO A 52 6.17 -5.65 -2.95
C PRO A 52 6.42 -4.48 -3.92
N ARG A 53 5.70 -4.45 -5.03
CA ARG A 53 5.72 -3.31 -5.96
C ARG A 53 4.87 -2.15 -5.47
N VAL A 54 3.88 -2.43 -4.63
CA VAL A 54 2.97 -1.45 -4.04
C VAL A 54 2.80 -1.72 -2.56
N ILE A 55 2.84 -0.66 -1.77
CA ILE A 55 2.62 -0.70 -0.34
C ILE A 55 1.50 0.27 -0.03
N PHE A 56 0.38 -0.27 0.43
CA PHE A 56 -0.71 0.50 1.02
C PHE A 56 -0.39 0.67 2.49
N LEU A 57 -0.21 1.91 2.94
CA LEU A 57 0.24 2.22 4.30
C LEU A 57 -0.78 3.11 4.99
N ASP A 58 -1.37 2.62 6.07
CA ASP A 58 -2.19 3.44 6.95
C ASP A 58 -1.34 4.47 7.70
N ASN A 59 -1.92 5.63 7.98
CA ASN A 59 -1.21 6.66 8.73
C ASN A 59 -1.21 6.42 10.25
N HIS A 60 -2.23 5.80 10.81
CA HIS A 60 -2.45 5.66 12.24
C HIS A 60 -2.41 4.18 12.65
N LEU A 61 -1.21 3.66 12.90
CA LEU A 61 -1.04 2.31 13.43
C LEU A 61 -0.83 2.32 14.95
N PRO A 62 -1.14 1.21 15.65
CA PRO A 62 -0.98 1.12 17.11
C PRO A 62 0.46 1.33 17.60
N ASP A 63 1.46 1.15 16.74
CA ASP A 63 2.88 1.25 17.05
C ASP A 63 3.56 2.50 16.43
N GLY A 64 2.82 3.38 15.76
CA GLY A 64 3.35 4.66 15.28
C GLY A 64 2.62 5.25 14.07
N THR A 65 3.26 6.27 13.47
CA THR A 65 2.69 7.01 12.34
C THR A 65 3.26 6.53 11.01
N GLY A 66 2.40 6.16 10.07
CA GLY A 66 2.79 5.68 8.74
C GLY A 66 3.62 6.71 7.95
N ILE A 67 3.31 8.00 8.05
CA ILE A 67 4.10 9.06 7.36
C ILE A 67 5.58 9.00 7.73
N GLU A 68 5.91 8.79 9.01
CA GLU A 68 7.31 8.70 9.47
C GLU A 68 8.00 7.42 9.01
N PHE A 69 7.23 6.41 8.58
CA PHE A 69 7.74 5.15 8.08
C PHE A 69 8.08 5.17 6.58
N ILE A 70 7.52 6.12 5.81
CA ILE A 70 7.75 6.24 4.37
C ILE A 70 9.26 6.33 4.03
N PRO A 71 10.08 7.17 4.69
CA PRO A 71 11.50 7.28 4.35
C PRO A 71 12.26 5.96 4.57
N HIS A 72 11.85 5.15 5.56
CA HIS A 72 12.42 3.83 5.80
C HIS A 72 12.09 2.88 4.65
N ILE A 73 10.82 2.83 4.24
CA ILE A 73 10.38 2.02 3.09
C ILE A 73 11.17 2.44 1.84
N LYS A 74 11.22 3.74 1.51
CA LYS A 74 11.91 4.23 0.30
C LYS A 74 13.40 3.96 0.31
N LYS A 75 14.04 3.93 1.48
CA LYS A 75 15.46 3.57 1.60
C LYS A 75 15.72 2.08 1.31
N LYS A 76 14.80 1.20 1.72
CA LYS A 76 14.93 -0.26 1.58
C LYS A 76 14.38 -0.78 0.25
N LEU A 77 13.30 -0.18 -0.22
CA LEU A 77 12.54 -0.52 -1.41
C LEU A 77 12.32 0.74 -2.27
N PRO A 78 13.37 1.27 -2.92
CA PRO A 78 13.27 2.52 -3.68
C PRO A 78 12.28 2.44 -4.84
N ASP A 79 12.10 1.26 -5.42
CA ASP A 79 11.20 1.02 -6.55
C ASP A 79 9.74 0.76 -6.13
N ALA A 80 9.48 0.52 -4.84
CA ALA A 80 8.13 0.26 -4.35
C ALA A 80 7.30 1.54 -4.33
N LYS A 81 6.07 1.46 -4.83
CA LYS A 81 5.10 2.56 -4.79
C LYS A 81 4.42 2.60 -3.44
N VAL A 82 4.50 3.74 -2.75
CA VAL A 82 3.88 3.92 -1.42
C VAL A 82 2.60 4.70 -1.59
N ILE A 83 1.48 4.08 -1.23
CA ILE A 83 0.14 4.66 -1.26
C ILE A 83 -0.29 4.85 0.19
N MET A 84 -0.34 6.10 0.63
CA MET A 84 -0.83 6.42 1.96
C MET A 84 -2.34 6.33 2.02
N MET A 85 -2.85 5.77 3.12
CA MET A 85 -4.26 5.68 3.47
C MET A 85 -4.47 6.44 4.77
N THR A 86 -5.47 7.31 4.86
CA THR A 86 -5.79 8.01 6.12
C THR A 86 -7.29 8.23 6.29
N ALA A 87 -7.71 8.37 7.55
CA ALA A 87 -9.06 8.78 7.92
C ALA A 87 -9.26 10.30 7.84
N PHE A 88 -10.49 10.76 8.05
CA PHE A 88 -10.96 12.11 7.79
C PHE A 88 -10.32 13.19 8.69
N ASN A 89 -9.09 13.65 8.39
CA ASN A 89 -8.49 14.90 8.88
C ASN A 89 -7.19 15.30 8.15
N ALA A 90 -7.09 14.96 6.86
CA ALA A 90 -5.87 15.04 6.03
C ALA A 90 -5.27 16.44 5.78
N ALA A 91 -5.79 17.51 6.38
CA ALA A 91 -5.32 18.87 6.17
C ALA A 91 -3.91 19.05 6.75
N GLY A 92 -2.89 18.76 5.93
CA GLY A 92 -1.47 18.81 6.28
C GLY A 92 -0.77 17.46 6.13
N GLU A 93 -1.46 16.35 6.41
CA GLU A 93 -0.92 15.00 6.29
C GLU A 93 -0.55 14.64 4.85
N GLU A 94 -1.37 15.03 3.87
CA GLU A 94 -1.07 14.77 2.46
C GLU A 94 0.26 15.43 2.05
N ASN A 95 0.45 16.71 2.35
CA ASN A 95 1.69 17.42 2.04
C ASN A 95 2.91 16.78 2.73
N LEU A 96 2.75 16.36 3.99
CA LEU A 96 3.81 15.68 4.74
C LEU A 96 4.13 14.30 4.15
N ALA A 97 3.11 13.50 3.80
CA ALA A 97 3.26 12.21 3.16
C ALA A 97 4.01 12.33 1.84
N MET A 98 3.59 13.26 0.97
CA MET A 98 4.22 13.51 -0.31
C MET A 98 5.67 14.00 -0.14
N ALA A 99 5.93 14.88 0.83
CA ALA A 99 7.28 15.35 1.16
C ALA A 99 8.20 14.23 1.68
N ASN A 100 7.65 13.24 2.39
CA ASN A 100 8.38 12.05 2.84
C ASN A 100 8.55 10.98 1.76
N GLY A 101 7.96 11.17 0.58
CA GLY A 101 8.14 10.30 -0.58
C GLY A 101 6.97 9.36 -0.87
N ALA A 102 5.76 9.61 -0.35
CA ALA A 102 4.57 8.90 -0.83
C ALA A 102 4.37 9.18 -2.32
N ASP A 103 3.91 8.18 -3.07
CA ASP A 103 3.58 8.33 -4.48
C ASP A 103 2.11 8.77 -4.66
N PHE A 104 1.22 8.25 -3.80
CA PHE A 104 -0.21 8.55 -3.83
C PHE A 104 -0.77 8.64 -2.42
N PHE A 105 -1.89 9.35 -2.31
CA PHE A 105 -2.62 9.55 -1.07
C PHE A 105 -4.10 9.25 -1.30
N LEU A 106 -4.68 8.42 -0.45
CA LEU A 106 -6.08 8.00 -0.51
C LEU A 106 -6.77 8.26 0.83
N MET A 107 -7.95 8.87 0.76
CA MET A 107 -8.80 9.05 1.93
C MET A 107 -9.73 7.85 2.12
N LYS A 108 -9.81 7.34 3.35
CA LYS A 108 -10.82 6.39 3.78
C LYS A 108 -12.21 7.09 3.82
N PRO A 109 -13.31 6.42 3.44
CA PRO A 109 -13.40 5.00 3.11
C PRO A 109 -12.93 4.68 1.69
N LEU A 110 -12.13 3.61 1.56
CA LEU A 110 -11.63 3.14 0.27
C LEU A 110 -12.71 2.33 -0.45
N SER A 111 -13.09 2.77 -1.64
CA SER A 111 -13.98 2.01 -2.51
C SER A 111 -13.18 1.26 -3.57
N ARG A 112 -13.76 0.17 -4.12
CA ARG A 112 -13.17 -0.59 -5.23
C ARG A 112 -12.75 0.32 -6.38
N LYS A 113 -13.58 1.30 -6.73
CA LYS A 113 -13.30 2.23 -7.83
C LYS A 113 -12.05 3.07 -7.55
N ILE A 114 -11.91 3.63 -6.35
CA ILE A 114 -10.74 4.41 -5.95
C ILE A 114 -9.46 3.57 -6.06
N ILE A 115 -9.49 2.33 -5.60
CA ILE A 115 -8.33 1.42 -5.66
C ILE A 115 -7.99 1.10 -7.12
N GLN A 116 -8.97 0.76 -7.96
CA GLN A 116 -8.76 0.48 -9.39
C GLN A 116 -8.20 1.70 -10.15
N ASP A 117 -8.73 2.89 -9.87
CA ASP A 117 -8.23 4.14 -10.46
C ASP A 117 -6.79 4.40 -10.04
N THR A 118 -6.45 4.12 -8.78
CA THR A 118 -5.09 4.28 -8.25
C THR A 118 -4.14 3.28 -8.89
N LEU A 119 -4.49 2.00 -8.95
CA LEU A 119 -3.74 0.95 -9.65
C LEU A 119 -3.49 1.29 -11.13
N SER A 120 -4.48 1.90 -11.78
CA SER A 120 -4.35 2.36 -13.17
C SER A 120 -3.34 3.50 -13.30
N LYS A 121 -3.32 4.45 -12.35
CA LYS A 121 -2.38 5.59 -12.32
C LYS A 121 -0.94 5.15 -12.10
N ILE A 122 -0.70 4.11 -11.30
CA ILE A 122 0.65 3.55 -11.09
C ILE A 122 1.12 2.65 -12.23
N GLY A 123 0.35 2.51 -13.31
CA GLY A 123 0.71 1.70 -14.47
C GLY A 123 0.64 0.19 -14.20
N LEU A 124 -0.11 -0.22 -13.17
CA LEU A 124 -0.30 -1.63 -12.82
C LEU A 124 -1.50 -2.27 -13.50
N ARG A 125 -1.92 -1.78 -14.68
CA ARG A 125 -2.92 -2.49 -15.49
C ARG A 125 -2.34 -3.83 -15.91
N VAL A 126 -2.86 -4.90 -15.32
CA VAL A 126 -2.81 -6.22 -15.93
C VAL A 126 -3.82 -6.16 -17.07
N ASN A 127 -3.33 -6.01 -18.29
CA ASN A 127 -4.18 -5.94 -19.48
C ASN A 127 -5.10 -7.17 -19.51
N HIS A 128 -6.40 -6.92 -19.67
CA HIS A 128 -7.38 -7.94 -20.03
C HIS A 128 -7.52 -8.00 -21.55
#